data_AF-A0A0F3NU00-F1
#
_entry.id   AF-A0A0F3NU00-F1
#
_cell.length_a   1.000
_cell.length_b   1.000
_cell.length_c   1.000
_cell.angle_alpha   90.00
_cell.angle_beta   90.00
_cell.angle_gamma   90.00
#
_symmetry.space_group_name_H-M   'P 1'
#
loop_
_entity.id
_entity.type
_entity.pdbx_description
1 polymer ?
#
loop_
_entity_poly.entity_id
_entity_poly.type
_entity_poly.pdbx_seq_one_letter_code
_entity_poly.pdbx_strand_id
1 'polypeptide(L)'
;MNNIFVSILPIFIITMLGIIIKRTWISSEEFWRGLEKLSYFLLFPLVLFNHTSAIETSSHDLLRLILLLMLSIGIVSIMLIIYRRRTQGCKMVFTSLFQGSIRFNNYIFLALSNALLEARKWLL
;
A
#
# COMPACT_ATOMS: atom_id res chain seq x y z
N MET A 1 16.39 9.04 7.82
CA MET A 1 16.24 8.49 6.45
C MET A 1 16.42 6.96 6.36
N ASN A 2 17.01 6.29 7.37
CA ASN A 2 17.11 4.81 7.41
C ASN A 2 15.80 4.06 7.72
N ASN A 3 14.73 4.75 8.14
CA ASN A 3 13.55 4.09 8.71
C ASN A 3 12.56 3.54 7.67
N ILE A 4 12.51 4.11 6.46
CA ILE A 4 11.52 3.68 5.44
C ILE A 4 11.83 2.27 4.96
N PHE A 5 13.11 1.97 4.71
CA PHE A 5 13.53 0.63 4.28
C PHE A 5 13.20 -0.42 5.34
N VAL A 6 13.50 -0.12 6.61
CA VAL A 6 13.18 -0.98 7.75
C VAL A 6 11.66 -1.17 7.92
N SER A 7 10.84 -0.17 7.56
CA SER A 7 9.38 -0.24 7.68
C SER A 7 8.74 -1.19 6.66
N ILE A 8 9.35 -1.36 5.48
CA ILE A 8 8.85 -2.23 4.41
C ILE A 8 9.41 -3.65 4.55
N LEU A 9 10.55 -3.80 5.22
CA LEU A 9 11.25 -5.08 5.41
C LEU A 9 10.34 -6.21 5.97
N PRO A 10 9.45 -5.99 6.97
CA PRO A 10 8.55 -7.03 7.47
C PRO A 10 7.63 -7.58 6.38
N ILE A 11 7.10 -6.73 5.50
CA ILE A 11 6.23 -7.15 4.39
C ILE A 11 6.99 -8.08 3.44
N PHE A 12 8.24 -7.73 3.12
CA PHE A 12 9.10 -8.56 2.29
C PHE A 12 9.40 -9.91 2.95
N ILE A 13 9.74 -9.91 4.25
CA ILE A 13 10.04 -11.14 4.99
C ILE A 13 8.81 -12.07 5.00
N ILE A 14 7.63 -11.54 5.30
CA ILE A 14 6.37 -12.32 5.30
C ILE A 14 6.09 -12.90 3.91
N THR A 15 6.28 -12.10 2.86
CA THR A 15 6.07 -12.55 1.48
C THR A 15 7.04 -13.69 1.11
N MET A 16 8.31 -13.55 1.47
CA MET A 16 9.34 -14.58 1.23
C MET A 16 9.06 -15.86 2.02
N LEU A 17 8.65 -15.74 3.29
CA LEU A 17 8.23 -16.88 4.10
C LEU A 17 7.04 -17.62 3.47
N GLY A 18 6.04 -16.88 2.97
CA GLY A 18 4.91 -17.46 2.24
C GLY A 18 5.35 -18.29 1.03
N ILE A 19 6.32 -17.78 0.25
CA ILE A 19 6.89 -18.51 -0.90
C ILE A 19 7.62 -19.78 -0.45
N ILE A 20 8.42 -19.69 0.61
CA ILE A 20 9.16 -20.84 1.15
C ILE A 20 8.17 -21.91 1.60
N ILE A 21 7.16 -21.55 2.41
CA ILE A 21 6.13 -22.46 2.90
C ILE A 21 5.36 -23.12 1.75
N LYS A 22 5.01 -22.35 0.70
CA LYS A 22 4.34 -22.88 -0.49
C LYS A 22 5.18 -23.96 -1.19
N ARG A 23 6.51 -23.79 -1.21
CA ARG A 23 7.43 -24.71 -1.88
C ARG A 23 7.84 -25.91 -1.04
N THR A 24 7.91 -25.79 0.29
CA THR A 24 8.48 -26.84 1.14
C THR A 24 7.48 -27.63 1.95
N TRP A 25 6.34 -27.03 2.33
CA TRP A 25 5.44 -27.65 3.30
C TRP A 25 4.01 -27.80 2.80
N ILE A 26 3.39 -26.70 2.35
CA ILE A 26 1.99 -26.70 1.92
C ILE A 26 1.95 -26.32 0.45
N SER A 27 2.06 -27.31 -0.44
CA SER A 27 2.04 -27.08 -1.89
C SER A 27 0.65 -27.24 -2.52
N SER A 28 -0.37 -27.61 -1.74
CA SER A 28 -1.74 -27.76 -2.23
C SER A 28 -2.33 -26.41 -2.67
N GLU A 29 -2.67 -26.27 -3.94
CA GLU A 29 -3.27 -25.02 -4.47
C GLU A 29 -4.64 -24.71 -3.84
N GLU A 30 -5.39 -25.73 -3.41
CA GLU A 30 -6.67 -25.53 -2.73
C GLU A 30 -6.54 -24.78 -1.40
N PHE A 31 -5.50 -25.08 -0.62
CA PHE A 31 -5.20 -24.38 0.63
C PHE A 31 -4.91 -22.90 0.36
N TRP A 32 -4.04 -22.60 -0.62
CA TRP A 32 -3.69 -21.22 -0.96
C TRP A 32 -4.89 -20.43 -1.48
N ARG A 33 -5.73 -21.06 -2.31
CA ARG A 33 -6.99 -20.47 -2.77
C ARG A 33 -7.97 -20.22 -1.62
N GLY A 34 -8.00 -21.12 -0.62
CA GLY A 34 -8.79 -20.94 0.60
C GLY A 34 -8.28 -19.78 1.45
N LEU A 35 -6.96 -19.69 1.64
CA LEU A 35 -6.28 -18.62 2.37
C LEU A 35 -6.51 -17.26 1.70
N GLU A 36 -6.47 -17.20 0.36
CA GLU A 36 -6.78 -15.98 -0.40
C GLU A 36 -8.23 -15.52 -0.19
N LYS A 37 -9.19 -16.45 -0.20
CA LYS A 37 -10.59 -16.11 0.11
C LYS A 37 -10.74 -15.62 1.55
N LEU A 38 -10.12 -16.28 2.51
CA LEU A 38 -10.15 -15.86 3.91
C LEU A 38 -9.56 -14.47 4.09
N SER A 39 -8.39 -14.21 3.48
CA SER A 39 -7.73 -12.91 3.58
C SER A 39 -8.56 -11.82 2.93
N TYR A 40 -9.17 -12.09 1.78
CA TYR A 40 -10.00 -11.13 1.05
C TYR A 40 -11.34 -10.84 1.74
N PHE A 41 -12.07 -11.88 2.16
CA PHE A 41 -13.44 -11.73 2.68
C PHE A 41 -13.52 -11.45 4.17
N LEU A 42 -12.52 -11.85 4.95
CA LEU A 42 -12.57 -11.73 6.42
C LEU A 42 -11.47 -10.83 6.95
N LEU A 43 -10.20 -11.14 6.68
CA LEU A 43 -9.08 -10.41 7.29
C LEU A 43 -9.01 -8.96 6.80
N PHE A 44 -9.21 -8.73 5.50
CA PHE A 44 -9.16 -7.38 4.94
C PHE A 44 -10.26 -6.45 5.52
N PRO A 45 -11.55 -6.83 5.55
CA PRO A 45 -12.58 -6.05 6.23
C PRO A 45 -12.31 -5.83 7.72
N LEU A 46 -11.75 -6.83 8.41
CA LEU A 46 -11.43 -6.73 9.83
C LEU A 46 -10.33 -5.72 10.09
N VAL A 47 -9.29 -5.71 9.24
CA VAL A 47 -8.23 -4.70 9.25
C VAL A 47 -8.79 -3.31 8.96
N LEU A 48 -9.65 -3.16 7.95
CA LEU A 48 -10.33 -1.89 7.66
C LEU A 48 -11.11 -1.39 8.88
N PHE A 49 -11.93 -2.25 9.49
CA PHE A 49 -12.72 -1.88 10.66
C PHE A 49 -11.84 -1.49 11.86
N ASN A 50 -10.78 -2.25 12.12
CA ASN A 50 -9.83 -1.96 13.19
C ASN A 50 -9.14 -0.60 12.99
N HIS A 51 -8.74 -0.28 11.76
CA HIS A 51 -8.16 1.02 11.45
C HIS A 51 -9.20 2.15 11.54
N THR A 52 -10.42 1.97 11.02
CA THR A 52 -11.46 3.01 11.06
C THR A 52 -11.95 3.30 12.48
N SER A 53 -12.09 2.27 13.32
CA SER A 53 -12.55 2.43 14.71
C SER A 53 -11.50 3.06 15.64
N ALA A 54 -10.20 2.86 15.37
CA ALA A 54 -9.12 3.41 16.16
C ALA A 54 -8.77 4.88 15.84
N ILE A 55 -9.39 5.47 14.80
CA ILE A 55 -9.10 6.84 14.37
C ILE A 55 -9.95 7.83 15.16
N GLU A 56 -9.42 8.32 16.29
CA GLU A 56 -9.83 9.60 16.87
C GLU A 56 -9.06 10.71 16.16
N THR A 57 -9.62 11.25 15.07
CA THR A 57 -9.04 12.42 14.40
C THR A 57 -10.00 13.58 14.38
N SER A 58 -9.49 14.78 14.63
CA SER A 58 -10.24 16.00 14.40
C SER A 58 -10.60 16.08 12.91
N SER A 59 -11.78 16.64 12.58
CA SER A 59 -12.22 16.81 11.19
C SER A 59 -11.21 17.57 10.33
N HIS A 60 -10.37 18.40 10.95
CA HIS A 60 -9.29 19.15 10.31
C HIS A 60 -8.12 18.26 9.86
N ASP A 61 -7.72 17.27 10.67
CA ASP A 61 -6.62 16.35 10.33
C ASP A 61 -6.99 15.42 9.17
N LEU A 62 -8.24 14.96 9.15
CA LEU A 62 -8.80 14.17 8.05
C LEU A 62 -8.77 14.94 6.72
N LEU A 63 -9.21 16.19 6.73
CA LEU A 63 -9.24 17.02 5.53
C LEU A 63 -7.81 17.30 5.02
N ARG A 64 -6.86 17.55 5.93
CA ARG A 64 -5.44 17.71 5.58
C ARG A 64 -4.86 16.43 4.97
N LEU A 65 -5.18 15.25 5.50
CA LEU A 65 -4.75 13.96 4.96
C LEU A 65 -5.30 13.73 3.54
N ILE A 66 -6.59 13.97 3.32
CA ILE A 66 -7.22 13.84 2.00
C ILE A 66 -6.56 14.77 0.98
N LEU A 67 -6.33 16.03 1.34
CA LEU A 67 -5.65 17.00 0.46
C LEU A 67 -4.23 16.56 0.12
N LEU A 68 -3.45 16.08 1.10
CA LEU A 68 -2.10 15.54 0.88
C LEU A 68 -2.11 14.36 -0.09
N LEU A 69 -3.06 13.43 0.06
CA LEU A 69 -3.21 12.29 -0.84
C LEU A 69 -3.59 12.72 -2.25
N MET A 70 -4.57 13.61 -2.40
CA MET A 70 -4.97 14.14 -3.71
C MET A 70 -3.83 14.89 -4.40
N LEU A 71 -3.08 15.70 -3.65
CA LEU A 71 -1.92 16.43 -4.16
C LEU A 71 -0.82 15.47 -4.62
N SER A 72 -0.51 14.45 -3.82
CA SER A 72 0.48 13.44 -4.17
C SER A 72 0.11 12.70 -5.46
N ILE A 73 -1.14 12.23 -5.57
CA ILE A 73 -1.65 11.57 -6.79
C ILE A 73 -1.61 12.54 -7.98
N GLY A 74 -1.99 13.81 -7.77
CA GLY A 74 -1.95 14.85 -8.79
C GLY A 74 -0.53 15.10 -9.33
N ILE A 75 0.45 15.20 -8.44
CA ILE A 75 1.87 15.39 -8.82
C ILE A 75 2.35 14.21 -9.66
N VAL A 76 2.15 12.97 -9.20
CA VAL A 76 2.56 11.77 -9.95
C VAL A 76 1.87 11.72 -11.31
N SER A 77 0.58 12.04 -11.36
CA SER A 77 -0.20 12.08 -12.60
C SER A 77 0.37 13.09 -13.61
N ILE A 78 0.65 14.32 -13.16
CA ILE A 78 1.24 15.38 -14.00
C ILE A 78 2.62 14.97 -14.50
N MET A 79 3.47 14.40 -13.64
CA MET A 79 4.80 13.93 -14.03
C MET A 79 4.73 12.86 -15.12
N LEU A 80 3.80 11.90 -15.00
CA LEU A 80 3.59 10.86 -16.01
C LEU A 80 3.05 11.45 -17.32
N ILE A 81 2.14 12.44 -17.27
CA ILE A 81 1.63 13.12 -18.47
C ILE A 81 2.76 13.89 -19.18
N ILE A 82 3.63 14.59 -18.44
CA ILE A 82 4.79 15.28 -19.00
C ILE A 82 5.77 14.27 -19.63
N TYR A 83 6.03 13.17 -18.94
CA TYR A 83 6.88 12.08 -19.44
C TYR A 83 6.33 11.51 -20.76
N ARG A 84 5.01 11.28 -20.83
CA ARG A 84 4.34 10.87 -22.07
C ARG A 84 4.47 11.90 -23.17
N ARG A 85 4.33 13.18 -22.87
CA ARG A 85 4.49 14.24 -23.90
C ARG A 85 5.89 14.25 -24.49
N ARG A 86 6.91 13.83 -23.74
CA ARG A 86 8.30 13.72 -24.21
C ARG A 86 8.65 12.39 -24.88
N THR A 87 7.81 11.37 -24.78
CA THR A 87 8.08 10.03 -25.32
C THR A 87 6.95 9.61 -26.26
N GLN A 88 7.26 9.28 -27.51
CA GLN A 88 6.27 8.76 -28.47
C GLN A 88 5.89 7.29 -28.21
N GLY A 89 5.84 6.89 -26.94
CA GLY A 89 5.54 5.53 -26.52
C GLY A 89 4.11 5.09 -26.87
N CYS A 90 3.93 3.77 -27.03
CA CYS A 90 2.64 3.16 -27.34
C CYS A 90 1.58 3.54 -26.28
N LYS A 91 0.41 4.02 -26.73
CA LYS A 91 -0.67 4.53 -25.85
C LYS A 91 -1.11 3.52 -24.78
N MET A 92 -1.06 2.22 -25.10
CA MET A 92 -1.46 1.12 -24.21
C MET A 92 -0.49 0.92 -23.02
N VAL A 93 0.81 1.15 -23.25
CA VAL A 93 1.82 1.06 -22.19
C VAL A 93 1.65 2.23 -21.22
N PHE A 94 1.38 3.42 -21.75
CA PHE A 94 1.16 4.60 -20.92
C PHE A 94 -0.05 4.46 -20.00
N THR A 95 -1.20 3.98 -20.48
CA THR A 95 -2.39 3.84 -19.63
C THR A 95 -2.16 2.82 -18.52
N SER A 96 -1.43 1.74 -18.79
CA SER A 96 -1.07 0.74 -17.77
C SER A 96 -0.11 1.31 -16.72
N LEU A 97 0.91 2.05 -17.15
CA LEU A 97 1.84 2.75 -16.24
C LEU A 97 1.15 3.81 -15.41
N PHE A 98 0.26 4.59 -16.02
CA PHE A 98 -0.50 5.64 -15.35
C PHE A 98 -1.40 5.06 -14.27
N GLN A 99 -2.23 4.06 -14.63
CA GLN A 99 -3.12 3.40 -13.67
C GLN A 99 -2.36 2.67 -12.56
N GLY A 100 -1.26 1.99 -12.90
CA GLY A 100 -0.43 1.30 -11.91
C GLY A 100 0.25 2.24 -10.92
N SER A 101 0.70 3.41 -11.39
CA SER A 101 1.47 4.36 -10.56
C SER A 101 0.58 5.19 -9.63
N ILE A 102 -0.66 5.51 -10.04
CA ILE A 102 -1.60 6.25 -9.18
C ILE A 102 -2.37 5.34 -8.23
N ARG A 103 -2.36 4.01 -8.46
CA ARG A 103 -3.08 3.06 -7.64
C ARG A 103 -2.38 2.92 -6.29
N PHE A 104 -3.10 3.29 -5.26
CA PHE A 104 -2.63 3.20 -3.90
C PHE A 104 -2.44 1.74 -3.45
N ASN A 105 -1.26 1.41 -2.94
CA ASN A 105 -1.00 0.11 -2.32
C ASN A 105 -1.26 0.20 -0.81
N ASN A 106 -2.38 -0.38 -0.37
CA ASN A 106 -2.82 -0.30 1.02
C ASN A 106 -1.78 -0.90 1.99
N TYR A 107 -1.08 -1.97 1.63
CA TYR A 107 -0.10 -2.61 2.51
C TYR A 107 1.12 -1.74 2.78
N ILE A 108 1.71 -1.16 1.73
CA ILE A 108 2.87 -0.27 1.86
C ILE A 108 2.48 1.00 2.62
N PHE A 109 1.29 1.55 2.32
CA PHE A 109 0.81 2.71 3.02
C PHE A 109 0.58 2.45 4.51
N LEU A 110 -0.08 1.35 4.87
CA LEU A 110 -0.31 1.00 6.28
C LEU A 110 1.01 0.83 7.04
N ALA A 111 1.98 0.12 6.47
CA ALA A 111 3.31 -0.02 7.09
C ALA A 111 4.04 1.32 7.26
N LEU A 112 3.99 2.18 6.24
CA LEU A 112 4.61 3.51 6.31
C LEU A 112 3.88 4.43 7.30
N SER A 113 2.55 4.38 7.33
CA SER A 113 1.72 5.19 8.22
C SER A 113 1.95 4.80 9.67
N ASN A 114 2.04 3.51 9.99
CA ASN A 114 2.40 3.05 11.33
C ASN A 114 3.79 3.53 11.73
N ALA A 115 4.79 3.36 10.86
CA ALA A 115 6.15 3.82 11.14
C ALA A 115 6.25 5.35 11.36
N LEU A 116 5.51 6.16 10.59
CA LEU A 116 5.50 7.62 10.71
C LEU A 116 4.70 8.10 11.92
N LEU A 117 3.55 7.48 12.22
CA LEU A 117 2.67 7.86 13.31
C LEU A 117 3.19 7.36 14.67
N GLU A 118 3.76 6.15 14.74
CA GLU A 118 4.45 5.68 15.94
C GLU A 118 5.68 6.53 16.23
N ALA A 119 6.48 6.90 15.22
CA ALA A 119 7.61 7.81 15.42
C ALA A 119 7.21 9.17 16.02
N ARG A 120 5.97 9.64 15.76
CA ARG A 120 5.44 10.87 16.35
C ARG A 120 4.98 10.69 17.81
N LYS A 121 4.56 9.49 18.23
CA LYS A 121 4.24 9.18 19.64
C LYS A 121 5.46 9.24 20.57
N TRP A 122 6.69 9.15 20.06
CA TRP A 122 7.93 9.22 20.84
C TRP A 122 8.55 10.63 20.93
N LEU A 123 7.98 11.61 20.24
CA LEU A 123 8.46 13.01 20.22
C LEU A 123 7.59 13.97 21.07
N LEU A 124 6.66 13.42 21.84
CA LEU A 124 5.88 14.08 22.89
C LEU A 124 6.14 13.35 24.21
#